data_AF-A1RW82-F1
#
_entry.id   AF-A1RW82-F1
#
_cell.length_a   1.000
_cell.length_b   1.000
_cell.length_c   1.000
_cell.angle_alpha   90.00
_cell.angle_beta   90.00
_cell.angle_gamma   90.00
#
_symmetry.space_group_name_H-M   'P 1'
#
loop_
_entity.id
_entity.type
_entity.pdbx_description
1 polymer ?
#
loop_
_entity_poly.entity_id
_entity_poly.type
_entity_poly.pdbx_seq_one_letter_code
_entity_poly.pdbx_strand_id
1 'polypeptide(L)'
;MASRVVVELRFKGSGEPLTFELEPGRTVEVELGNRSPETLVYRFTLRRIEGFVSYTIVKLEAGGKTSYVGRSTKPGVTLEVLVHPGESGALRLGAVSPRTSEDDFKVEIEVTVERVAAATLPEKAPVLRAQRL
;
A
#
# COMPACT_ATOMS: atom_id res chain seq x y z
N MET A 1 15.58 13.60 18.39
CA MET A 1 15.45 13.91 16.95
C MET A 1 14.16 13.27 16.43
N ALA A 2 13.61 13.71 15.29
CA ALA A 2 12.40 13.09 14.73
C ALA A 2 12.77 11.89 13.84
N SER A 3 11.97 10.83 13.84
CA SER A 3 12.17 9.69 12.95
C SER A 3 12.12 10.13 11.50
N ARG A 4 13.05 9.63 10.69
CA ARG A 4 13.06 9.77 9.25
C ARG A 4 12.63 8.47 8.60
N VAL A 5 11.60 8.54 7.76
CA VAL A 5 11.09 7.37 7.06
C VAL A 5 10.99 7.67 5.60
N VAL A 6 11.75 6.96 4.78
CA VAL A 6 11.69 7.09 3.32
C VAL A 6 10.94 5.89 2.75
N VAL A 7 9.97 6.12 1.89
CA VAL A 7 9.27 5.06 1.16
C VAL A 7 9.54 5.22 -0.33
N GLU A 8 10.06 4.18 -0.97
CA GLU A 8 10.17 4.09 -2.42
C GLU A 8 9.11 3.13 -2.98
N LEU A 9 8.26 3.65 -3.88
CA LEU A 9 7.36 2.85 -4.69
C LEU A 9 7.96 2.65 -6.08
N ARG A 10 8.28 1.40 -6.42
CA ARG A 10 8.84 0.99 -7.71
C ARG A 10 7.77 0.31 -8.54
N PHE A 11 7.29 0.96 -9.60
CA PHE A 11 6.38 0.30 -10.53
C PHE A 11 7.16 -0.65 -11.43
N LYS A 12 6.77 -1.92 -11.47
CA LYS A 12 7.45 -2.92 -12.30
C LYS A 12 7.36 -2.51 -13.77
N GLY A 13 8.51 -2.29 -14.40
CA GLY A 13 8.61 -1.82 -15.78
C GLY A 13 8.64 -0.30 -15.95
N SER A 14 8.61 0.49 -14.86
CA SER A 14 8.96 1.91 -14.88
C SER A 14 10.43 2.13 -14.51
N GLY A 15 11.00 3.26 -14.91
CA GLY A 15 12.39 3.62 -14.61
C GLY A 15 12.57 4.14 -13.18
N GLU A 16 12.13 5.36 -12.91
CA GLU A 16 12.35 6.01 -11.61
C GLU A 16 11.30 5.61 -10.58
N PRO A 17 11.69 5.33 -9.32
CA PRO A 17 10.76 5.14 -8.22
C PRO A 17 10.08 6.45 -7.82
N LEU A 18 8.86 6.36 -7.30
CA LEU A 18 8.28 7.46 -6.53
C LEU A 18 8.82 7.39 -5.10
N THR A 19 9.49 8.44 -4.66
CA THR A 19 10.10 8.51 -3.33
C THR A 19 9.37 9.52 -2.47
N PHE A 20 9.03 9.11 -1.25
CA PHE A 20 8.33 9.92 -0.26
C PHE A 20 9.08 9.91 1.05
N GLU A 21 9.26 11.07 1.66
CA GLU A 21 9.66 11.16 3.07
C GLU A 21 8.37 11.28 3.90
N LEU A 22 8.12 10.31 4.77
CA LEU A 22 6.96 10.28 5.64
C LEU A 22 7.31 10.92 6.98
N GLU A 23 6.69 12.06 7.23
CA GLU A 23 6.69 12.67 8.56
C GLU A 23 5.70 11.92 9.48
N PRO A 24 6.08 11.59 10.72
CA PRO A 24 5.16 11.02 11.69
C PRO A 24 3.88 11.85 11.85
N GLY A 25 2.72 11.21 11.71
CA GLY A 25 1.40 11.88 11.79
C GLY A 25 0.95 12.58 10.50
N ARG A 26 1.75 12.54 9.43
CA ARG A 26 1.30 12.90 8.07
C ARG A 26 0.98 11.65 7.26
N THR A 27 0.06 11.82 6.32
CA THR A 27 -0.31 10.80 5.34
C THR A 27 -0.01 11.33 3.95
N VAL A 28 0.66 10.53 3.14
CA VAL A 28 0.84 10.73 1.70
C VAL A 28 -0.20 9.86 0.99
N GLU A 29 -0.84 10.42 -0.03
CA GLU A 29 -1.81 9.69 -0.87
C GLU A 29 -1.27 9.59 -2.30
N VAL A 30 -1.32 8.37 -2.86
CA VAL A 30 -0.92 8.06 -4.23
C VAL A 30 -2.16 7.55 -4.96
N GLU A 31 -2.57 8.26 -6.00
CA GLU A 31 -3.71 7.87 -6.83
C GLU A 31 -3.39 6.65 -7.70
N LEU A 32 -4.31 5.69 -7.74
CA LEU A 32 -4.23 4.47 -8.54
C LEU A 32 -5.32 4.51 -9.62
N GLY A 33 -5.02 5.15 -10.75
CA GLY A 33 -6.00 5.33 -11.83
C GLY A 33 -6.06 4.16 -12.81
N ASN A 34 -7.26 3.70 -13.16
CA ASN A 34 -7.47 2.71 -14.20
C ASN A 34 -8.13 3.30 -15.46
N ARG A 35 -7.33 3.49 -16.52
CA ARG A 35 -7.80 3.89 -17.86
C ARG A 35 -7.97 2.70 -18.82
N SER A 36 -7.72 1.48 -18.35
CA SER A 36 -7.92 0.25 -19.11
C SER A 36 -9.41 -0.13 -19.16
N PRO A 37 -9.89 -0.79 -20.23
CA PRO A 37 -11.21 -1.41 -20.23
C PRO A 37 -11.31 -2.64 -19.31
N GLU A 38 -10.20 -3.13 -18.76
CA GLU A 38 -10.13 -4.28 -17.86
C GLU A 38 -9.96 -3.83 -16.40
N THR A 39 -10.36 -4.68 -15.44
CA THR A 39 -10.05 -4.42 -14.03
C THR A 39 -8.55 -4.61 -13.82
N LEU A 40 -7.93 -3.69 -13.08
CA LEU A 40 -6.51 -3.78 -12.72
C LEU A 40 -6.37 -4.22 -11.26
N VAL A 41 -5.44 -5.14 -11.00
CA VAL A 41 -4.98 -5.48 -9.66
C VAL A 41 -3.63 -4.83 -9.43
N TYR A 42 -3.59 -3.91 -8.47
CA TYR A 42 -2.33 -3.36 -7.96
C TYR A 42 -1.91 -4.20 -6.77
N ARG A 43 -0.77 -4.88 -6.90
CA ARG A 43 -0.15 -5.66 -5.84
C ARG A 43 1.08 -4.92 -5.33
N PHE A 44 1.08 -4.65 -4.03
CA PHE A 44 2.15 -3.99 -3.31
C PHE A 44 2.98 -5.06 -2.59
N THR A 45 4.24 -5.18 -2.95
CA THR A 45 5.17 -6.18 -2.43
C THR A 45 6.31 -5.47 -1.71
N LEU A 46 6.40 -5.66 -0.39
CA LEU A 46 7.57 -5.24 0.36
C LEU A 46 8.79 -5.99 -0.16
N ARG A 47 9.75 -5.26 -0.71
CA ARG A 47 11.03 -5.81 -1.19
C ARG A 47 12.01 -5.91 -0.04
N ARG A 48 12.21 -4.81 0.68
CA ARG A 48 13.17 -4.72 1.78
C ARG A 48 12.91 -3.50 2.66
N ILE A 49 13.48 -3.55 3.85
CA ILE A 49 13.58 -2.46 4.81
C ILE A 49 15.08 -2.28 5.06
N GLU A 50 15.59 -1.06 4.88
CA GLU A 50 16.99 -0.72 5.08
C GLU A 50 17.13 0.35 6.16
N GLY A 51 18.23 0.34 6.90
CA GLY A 51 18.49 1.31 7.97
C GLY A 51 18.11 0.81 9.35
N PHE A 52 17.92 1.75 10.28
CA PHE A 52 17.66 1.48 11.68
C PHE A 52 16.20 1.81 12.02
N VAL A 53 15.43 0.77 12.35
CA VAL A 53 14.04 0.88 12.79
C VAL A 53 13.86 0.13 14.10
N SER A 54 13.43 0.85 15.14
CA SER A 54 13.13 0.29 16.45
C SER A 54 11.62 0.22 16.69
N TYR A 55 10.92 1.34 16.53
CA TYR A 55 9.52 1.48 16.96
C TYR A 55 8.58 2.03 15.90
N THR A 56 9.12 2.66 14.86
CA THR A 56 8.34 3.27 13.80
C THR A 56 7.77 2.22 12.86
N ILE A 57 6.51 2.41 12.48
CA ILE A 57 5.76 1.53 11.58
C ILE A 57 5.22 2.36 10.42
N VAL A 58 5.39 1.88 9.21
CA VAL A 58 4.72 2.39 8.01
C VAL A 58 3.37 1.72 7.87
N LYS A 59 2.31 2.53 7.85
CA LYS A 59 0.93 2.12 7.57
C LYS A 59 0.65 2.30 6.08
N LEU A 60 0.17 1.25 5.44
CA LEU A 60 -0.30 1.27 4.05
C LEU A 60 -1.80 1.00 4.03
N GLU A 61 -2.57 1.80 3.32
CA GLU A 61 -4.02 1.60 3.17
C GLU A 61 -4.44 1.74 1.72
N ALA A 62 -5.16 0.75 1.18
CA ALA A 62 -5.79 0.83 -0.13
C ALA A 62 -6.96 -0.15 -0.21
N GLY A 63 -8.01 0.21 -0.95
CA GLY A 63 -9.17 -0.66 -1.17
C GLY A 63 -9.87 -1.13 0.11
N GLY A 64 -9.87 -0.30 1.16
CA GLY A 64 -10.44 -0.65 2.47
C GLY A 64 -9.61 -1.63 3.31
N LYS A 65 -8.43 -2.03 2.83
CA LYS A 65 -7.48 -2.87 3.56
C LYS A 65 -6.35 -2.02 4.14
N THR A 66 -5.80 -2.46 5.26
CA THR A 66 -4.66 -1.84 5.93
C THR A 66 -3.56 -2.87 6.15
N SER A 67 -2.31 -2.48 5.93
CA SER A 67 -1.11 -3.29 6.20
C SER A 67 -0.08 -2.46 6.94
N TYR A 68 0.78 -3.14 7.72
CA TYR A 68 1.76 -2.50 8.59
C TYR A 68 3.15 -3.07 8.31
N VAL A 69 4.12 -2.18 8.07
CA VAL A 69 5.51 -2.51 7.79
C VAL A 69 6.39 -1.90 8.85
N GLY A 70 7.12 -2.73 9.60
CA GLY A 70 8.07 -2.32 10.61
C GLY A 70 9.26 -3.28 10.67
N ARG A 71 10.10 -3.14 11.69
CA ARG A 71 11.38 -3.86 11.85
C ARG A 71 11.33 -5.36 11.53
N SER A 72 10.29 -6.05 11.99
CA SER A 72 10.17 -7.51 11.87
C SER A 72 9.32 -7.97 10.68
N THR A 73 8.82 -7.04 9.86
CA THR A 73 8.02 -7.38 8.68
C THR A 73 8.93 -8.01 7.63
N LYS A 74 8.61 -9.25 7.24
CA LYS A 74 9.36 -9.97 6.20
C LYS A 74 8.96 -9.46 4.81
N PRO A 75 9.87 -9.46 3.83
CA PRO A 75 9.54 -9.22 2.44
C PRO A 75 8.42 -10.13 1.94
N GLY A 76 7.56 -9.61 1.04
CA GLY A 76 6.40 -10.32 0.52
C GLY A 76 5.25 -9.39 0.17
N VAL A 77 4.14 -9.97 -0.28
CA VAL A 77 2.93 -9.21 -0.61
C VAL A 77 2.33 -8.64 0.66
N THR A 78 2.14 -7.33 0.69
CA THR A 78 1.58 -6.62 1.85
C THR A 78 0.16 -6.14 1.60
N LEU A 79 -0.21 -5.86 0.35
CA LEU A 79 -1.52 -5.36 -0.01
C LEU A 79 -1.88 -5.66 -1.47
N GLU A 80 -3.16 -5.90 -1.73
CA GLU A 80 -3.73 -6.01 -3.08
C GLU A 80 -5.05 -5.24 -3.18
N VAL A 81 -5.19 -4.43 -4.22
CA VAL A 81 -6.38 -3.64 -4.52
C VAL A 81 -6.80 -3.82 -5.97
N LEU A 82 -8.10 -3.96 -6.16
CA LEU A 82 -8.76 -3.98 -7.47
C LEU A 82 -9.22 -2.57 -7.80
N VAL A 83 -8.97 -2.12 -9.03
CA VAL A 83 -9.47 -0.85 -9.56
C VAL A 83 -10.23 -1.16 -10.84
N HIS A 84 -11.54 -0.92 -10.85
CA HIS A 84 -12.38 -1.21 -12.00
C HIS A 84 -12.18 -0.19 -13.15
N PRO A 85 -12.61 -0.52 -14.38
CA PRO A 85 -12.47 0.39 -15.51
C PRO A 85 -13.07 1.76 -15.25
N GLY A 86 -12.31 2.82 -15.48
CA GLY A 86 -12.74 4.21 -15.30
C GLY A 86 -12.78 4.68 -13.84
N GLU A 87 -12.46 3.82 -12.88
CA GLU A 87 -12.34 4.19 -11.47
C GLU A 87 -10.90 4.57 -11.10
N SER A 88 -10.77 5.24 -9.95
CA SER A 88 -9.50 5.45 -9.27
C SER A 88 -9.58 4.92 -7.83
N GLY A 89 -8.47 4.33 -7.39
CA GLY A 89 -8.21 4.01 -6.00
C GLY A 89 -7.16 4.95 -5.42
N ALA A 90 -6.83 4.76 -4.15
CA ALA A 90 -5.75 5.46 -3.49
C ALA A 90 -4.95 4.49 -2.63
N LEU A 91 -3.62 4.58 -2.71
CA LEU A 91 -2.70 4.07 -1.69
C LEU A 91 -2.37 5.21 -0.74
N ARG A 92 -2.73 5.07 0.54
CA ARG A 92 -2.34 5.98 1.61
C ARG A 92 -1.17 5.40 2.38
N LEU A 93 -0.15 6.22 2.57
CA LEU A 93 1.08 5.89 3.27
C LEU A 93 1.22 6.82 4.48
N GLY A 94 1.43 6.27 5.66
CA GLY A 94 1.67 7.07 6.86
C GLY A 94 2.74 6.46 7.74
N ALA A 95 3.45 7.30 8.50
CA ALA A 95 4.37 6.84 9.53
C ALA A 95 3.72 7.00 10.91
N VAL A 96 3.73 5.90 11.67
CA VAL A 96 3.32 5.88 13.08
C VAL A 96 4.59 5.67 13.90
N SER A 97 4.97 6.69 14.66
CA SER A 97 6.21 6.70 15.44
C SER A 97 5.96 7.27 16.84
N PRO A 98 6.55 6.69 17.91
CA PRO A 98 6.62 7.35 19.19
C PRO A 98 7.40 8.66 19.09
N ARG A 99 6.92 9.72 19.78
CA ARG A 99 7.55 11.06 19.77
C ARG A 99 9.04 11.08 20.15
N THR A 100 9.53 10.06 20.84
CA THR A 100 10.90 9.95 21.35
C THR A 100 11.79 9.03 20.54
N SER A 101 11.30 8.43 19.45
CA SER A 101 12.11 7.50 18.66
C SER A 101 12.99 8.24 17.63
N GLU A 102 14.16 7.69 17.38
CA GLU A 102 15.16 8.20 16.43
C GLU A 102 15.43 7.13 15.38
N ASP A 103 14.38 6.72 14.69
CA ASP A 103 14.47 5.75 13.60
C ASP A 103 14.87 6.46 12.31
N ASP A 104 15.73 5.84 11.51
CA ASP A 104 16.09 6.29 10.17
C ASP A 104 16.11 5.06 9.27
N PHE A 105 15.07 4.91 8.46
CA PHE A 105 14.94 3.73 7.61
C PHE A 105 14.22 4.04 6.30
N LYS A 106 14.52 3.18 5.32
CA LYS A 106 13.92 3.20 4.01
C LYS A 106 13.13 1.91 3.78
N VAL A 107 11.91 2.05 3.28
CA VAL A 107 11.05 0.95 2.86
C VAL A 107 10.96 0.95 1.33
N GLU A 108 11.28 -0.19 0.71
CA GLU A 108 11.10 -0.37 -0.72
C GLU A 108 9.92 -1.27 -1.01
N ILE A 109 8.96 -0.76 -1.77
CA ILE A 109 7.76 -1.48 -2.19
C ILE A 109 7.77 -1.56 -3.71
N GLU A 110 7.70 -2.77 -4.23
CA GLU A 110 7.39 -2.98 -5.64
C GLU A 110 5.88 -2.96 -5.85
N VAL A 111 5.45 -2.26 -6.88
CA VAL A 111 4.07 -2.20 -7.36
C VAL A 111 3.99 -2.94 -8.69
N THR A 112 3.27 -4.06 -8.71
CA THR A 112 2.94 -4.76 -9.94
C THR A 112 1.48 -4.52 -10.30
N VAL A 113 1.22 -4.26 -11.57
CA VAL A 113 -0.14 -4.04 -12.09
C VAL A 113 -0.49 -5.18 -13.03
N GLU A 114 -1.53 -5.94 -12.69
CA GLU A 114 -2.01 -7.08 -13.46
C GLU A 114 -3.42 -6.80 -13.98
N ARG A 115 -3.73 -7.26 -15.20
CA ARG A 115 -5.07 -7.18 -15.77
C ARG A 115 -5.85 -8.43 -15.38
N VAL A 116 -7.08 -8.26 -14.93
CA VAL A 116 -7.99 -9.35 -14.60
C VAL A 116 -9.21 -9.25 -15.52
N ALA A 117 -9.44 -10.32 -16.28
CA ALA A 117 -10.65 -10.44 -17.09
C ALA A 117 -11.89 -10.49 -16.17
N ALA A 118 -13.00 -9.91 -16.60
CA ALA A 118 -14.22 -9.81 -15.79
C ALA A 118 -14.77 -11.16 -15.28
N ALA A 119 -14.43 -12.27 -15.95
CA ALA A 119 -14.89 -13.62 -15.63
C ALA A 119 -14.22 -14.26 -14.40
N THR A 120 -13.17 -13.65 -13.82
CA THR A 120 -12.41 -14.20 -12.67
C THR A 120 -12.50 -13.36 -11.39
N LEU A 121 -13.37 -12.34 -11.36
CA LEU A 121 -13.59 -11.57 -10.13
C LEU A 121 -14.35 -12.43 -9.11
N PRO A 122 -13.94 -12.46 -7.82
CA PRO A 122 -14.72 -13.13 -6.79
C PRO A 122 -16.10 -12.47 -6.72
N GLU A 123 -17.15 -13.27 -6.91
CA GLU A 123 -18.53 -12.84 -6.74
C GLU A 123 -18.65 -12.14 -5.37
N LYS A 124 -19.15 -10.89 -5.35
CA LYS A 124 -19.51 -10.23 -4.09
C LYS A 124 -20.41 -11.20 -3.33
N ALA A 125 -19.98 -11.63 -2.14
CA ALA A 125 -20.77 -12.52 -1.30
C ALA A 125 -22.20 -11.97 -1.15
N PRO A 126 -23.25 -12.79 -1.31
CA PRO A 126 -24.62 -12.32 -1.21
C PRO A 126 -24.84 -11.72 0.19
N VAL A 127 -25.32 -10.47 0.21
CA VAL A 127 -25.76 -9.81 1.44
C VAL A 127 -26.99 -10.55 1.94
N LEU A 128 -26.81 -11.43 2.94
CA LEU A 128 -27.92 -12.04 3.67
C LEU A 128 -28.69 -10.92 4.41
N ARG A 129 -29.75 -10.43 3.78
CA ARG A 129 -30.72 -9.57 4.46
C ARG A 129 -31.56 -10.46 5.38
N ALA A 130 -31.30 -10.38 6.68
CA ALA A 130 -32.21 -10.93 7.68
C ALA A 130 -33.54 -10.16 7.61
N GLN A 131 -34.61 -10.83 7.17
CA GLN A 131 -35.97 -10.36 7.40
C GLN A 131 -36.38 -10.83 8.80
N ARG A 132 -36.75 -9.88 9.67
CA ARG A 132 -37.46 -10.19 10.93
C ARG A 132 -38.91 -10.50 10.56
N LEU A 133 -39.39 -11.68 11.00
CA LEU A 133 -40.81 -11.98 11.14
C LEU A 133 -41.36 -11.27 12.39
#